data_AF-A0A5N5JRK1-F1
#
_entry.id   AF-A0A5N5JRK1-F1
#
_cell.length_a   1.000
_cell.length_b   1.000
_cell.length_c   1.000
_cell.angle_alpha   90.00
_cell.angle_beta   90.00
_cell.angle_gamma   90.00
#
_symmetry.space_group_name_H-M   'P 1'
#
loop_
_entity.id
_entity.type
_entity.pdbx_description
1 polymer ?
#
loop_
_entity_poly.entity_id
_entity_poly.type
_entity_poly.pdbx_seq_one_letter_code
_entity_poly.pdbx_strand_id
1 'polypeptide(L)'
;MGNSMQQDNVSSINIDPIFDGYKEGERAATADEYLERFMDSVPKSLAELIEKYSATQYPVKFIIYDSILPWVLDLAKSLGIEGGPFFTQTCAVNALYYHKLQGGALKIAMEEKSSVSLPSLPQLELNDLPSLVHGPGSYPGVYDLIYSQFSNIDGASWLLWNTFDELEDEVRSRFPKS
;
A
#
# COMPACT_ATOMS: atom_id res chain seq x y z
N MET A 1 34.52 -38.90 20.62
CA MET A 1 34.53 -37.76 19.66
C MET A 1 33.28 -37.88 18.82
N GLY A 2 32.21 -37.16 19.18
CA GLY A 2 31.01 -37.02 18.37
C GLY A 2 30.85 -35.53 18.10
N ASN A 3 31.09 -35.11 16.85
CA ASN A 3 30.89 -33.73 16.46
C ASN A 3 29.39 -33.43 16.48
N SER A 4 29.00 -32.51 17.36
CA SER A 4 27.69 -31.88 17.31
C SER A 4 27.65 -31.00 16.06
N MET A 5 26.81 -31.34 15.08
CA MET A 5 26.40 -30.39 14.05
C MET A 5 25.45 -29.39 14.72
N GLN A 6 25.95 -28.20 15.02
CA GLN A 6 25.07 -27.04 15.22
C GLN A 6 24.49 -26.70 13.86
N GLN A 7 23.22 -27.06 13.68
CA GLN A 7 22.44 -26.63 12.54
C GLN A 7 22.02 -25.19 12.81
N ASP A 8 22.85 -24.24 12.38
CA ASP A 8 22.51 -22.82 12.39
C ASP A 8 21.30 -22.60 11.48
N ASN A 9 20.12 -22.49 12.10
CA ASN A 9 18.90 -22.15 11.39
C ASN A 9 18.89 -20.62 11.18
N VAL A 10 19.74 -20.15 10.27
CA VAL A 10 19.84 -18.71 9.94
C VAL A 10 18.68 -18.37 9.01
N SER A 11 17.57 -17.93 9.61
CA SER A 11 16.51 -17.25 8.87
C SER A 11 17.08 -16.00 8.20
N SER A 12 16.86 -15.82 6.89
CA SER A 12 17.17 -14.57 6.18
C SER A 12 16.18 -13.44 6.49
N ILE A 13 15.16 -13.73 7.31
CA ILE A 13 14.11 -12.79 7.71
C ILE A 13 14.36 -12.37 9.15
N ASN A 14 14.51 -11.06 9.34
CA ASN A 14 14.53 -10.40 10.64
C ASN A 14 13.24 -9.58 10.80
N ILE A 15 12.74 -9.50 12.03
CA ILE A 15 11.55 -8.71 12.38
C ILE A 15 12.00 -7.65 13.37
N ASP A 16 11.94 -6.38 12.96
CA ASP A 16 12.19 -5.22 13.83
C ASP A 16 10.88 -4.46 14.05
N PRO A 17 10.43 -4.28 15.30
CA PRO A 17 9.29 -3.41 15.59
C PRO A 17 9.70 -1.94 15.42
N ILE A 18 8.77 -1.12 14.92
CA ILE A 18 8.85 0.33 14.92
C ILE A 18 7.75 0.90 15.81
N PHE A 19 8.00 2.09 16.36
CA PHE A 19 7.03 2.75 17.22
C PHE A 19 5.92 3.41 16.38
N ASP A 20 4.66 3.08 16.71
CA ASP A 20 3.47 3.58 16.00
C ASP A 20 2.87 4.84 16.64
N GLY A 21 3.51 5.34 17.70
CA GLY A 21 3.03 6.47 18.48
C GLY A 21 2.36 6.08 19.78
N TYR A 22 1.94 4.82 19.98
CA TYR A 22 1.21 4.38 21.16
C TYR A 22 2.11 3.57 22.11
N LYS A 23 1.99 3.86 23.41
CA LYS A 23 2.63 3.02 24.44
C LYS A 23 1.79 1.77 24.70
N GLU A 24 2.42 0.76 25.28
CA GLU A 24 1.72 -0.46 25.66
C GLU A 24 0.52 -0.15 26.59
N GLY A 25 -0.66 -0.61 26.19
CA GLY A 25 -1.92 -0.37 26.89
C GLY A 25 -2.63 0.94 26.50
N GLU A 26 -1.98 1.84 25.75
CA GLU A 26 -2.62 3.03 25.19
C GLU A 26 -3.49 2.65 23.98
N ARG A 27 -4.64 3.31 23.82
CA ARG A 27 -5.55 3.08 22.70
C ARG A 27 -6.12 4.40 22.23
N ALA A 28 -6.19 4.57 20.91
CA ALA A 28 -6.94 5.67 20.31
C ALA A 28 -8.44 5.51 20.63
N ALA A 29 -9.14 6.63 20.80
CA ALA A 29 -10.59 6.63 20.94
C ALA A 29 -11.29 6.40 19.60
N THR A 30 -10.65 6.80 18.48
CA THR A 30 -11.18 6.65 17.12
C THR A 30 -10.10 6.16 16.15
N ALA A 31 -10.52 5.68 14.98
CA ALA A 31 -9.60 5.31 13.91
C ALA A 31 -8.84 6.53 13.36
N ASP A 32 -9.48 7.70 13.27
CA ASP A 32 -8.83 8.92 12.79
C ASP A 32 -7.77 9.42 13.77
N GLU A 33 -8.02 9.35 15.08
CA GLU A 33 -7.00 9.66 16.10
C GLU A 33 -5.80 8.71 16.00
N TYR A 34 -6.06 7.41 15.78
CA TYR A 34 -5.00 6.44 15.54
C TYR A 34 -4.17 6.82 14.32
N LEU A 35 -4.83 7.12 13.20
CA LEU A 35 -4.16 7.47 11.95
C LEU A 35 -3.35 8.76 12.06
N GLU A 36 -3.87 9.80 12.71
CA GLU A 36 -3.13 11.05 12.92
C GLU A 36 -1.81 10.78 13.65
N ARG A 37 -1.87 10.05 14.77
CA ARG A 37 -0.67 9.74 15.55
C ARG A 37 0.28 8.77 14.86
N PHE A 38 -0.27 7.81 14.11
CA PHE A 38 0.49 6.91 13.25
C PHE A 38 1.28 7.72 12.21
N MET A 39 0.62 8.64 11.50
CA MET A 39 1.25 9.47 10.47
C MET A 39 2.30 10.42 11.04
N ASP A 40 2.18 10.82 12.31
CA ASP A 40 3.19 11.63 13.00
C ASP A 40 4.40 10.84 13.50
N SER A 41 4.21 9.57 13.87
CA SER A 41 5.22 8.78 14.61
C SER A 41 5.97 7.81 13.71
N VAL A 42 5.24 7.06 12.87
CA VAL A 42 5.80 5.97 12.06
C VAL A 42 6.86 6.44 11.07
N PRO A 43 6.72 7.58 10.36
CA PRO A 43 7.78 8.04 9.46
C PRO A 43 9.12 8.28 10.17
N LYS A 44 9.07 8.81 11.41
CA LYS A 44 10.27 9.06 12.23
C LYS A 44 10.91 7.74 12.66
N SER A 45 10.11 6.83 13.20
CA SER A 45 10.60 5.53 13.66
C SER A 45 11.10 4.63 12.52
N LEU A 46 10.51 4.75 11.32
CA LEU A 46 11.02 4.08 10.13
C LEU A 46 12.36 4.67 9.68
N ALA A 47 12.51 6.00 9.70
CA ALA A 47 13.78 6.65 9.39
C ALA A 47 14.90 6.22 10.35
N GLU A 48 14.61 6.20 11.66
CA GLU A 48 15.53 5.73 12.70
C GLU A 48 15.94 4.26 12.48
N LEU A 49 14.99 3.40 12.09
CA LEU A 49 15.29 2.00 11.77
C LEU A 49 16.22 1.89 10.56
N ILE A 50 15.96 2.64 9.49
CA ILE A 50 16.81 2.65 8.29
C ILE A 50 18.23 3.13 8.63
N GLU A 51 18.35 4.20 9.42
CA GLU A 51 19.63 4.73 9.87
C GLU A 51 20.39 3.70 10.72
N LYS A 52 19.72 3.05 11.68
CA LYS A 52 20.29 1.93 12.46
C LYS A 52 20.90 0.87 11.55
N TYR A 53 20.19 0.48 10.49
CA TYR A 53 20.69 -0.52 9.53
C TYR A 53 21.85 -0.01 8.68
N SER A 54 21.93 1.29 8.38
CA SER A 54 23.04 1.85 7.60
C SER A 54 24.41 1.67 8.23
N ALA A 55 24.47 1.52 9.56
CA ALA A 55 25.69 1.27 10.33
C ALA A 55 26.05 -0.23 10.44
N THR A 56 25.25 -1.13 9.86
CA THR A 56 25.45 -2.58 9.95
C THR A 56 26.12 -3.15 8.69
N GLN A 57 26.46 -4.43 8.72
CA GLN A 57 26.92 -5.18 7.53
C GLN A 57 25.83 -5.36 6.46
N TYR A 58 24.56 -5.09 6.78
CA TYR A 58 23.40 -5.25 5.89
C TYR A 58 22.57 -3.95 5.81
N PRO A 59 23.10 -2.88 5.20
CA PRO A 59 22.35 -1.63 5.03
C PRO A 59 21.12 -1.83 4.14
N VAL A 60 20.02 -1.14 4.44
CA VAL A 60 18.80 -1.16 3.61
C VAL A 60 19.13 -0.63 2.22
N LYS A 61 18.79 -1.43 1.19
CA LYS A 61 19.00 -1.08 -0.23
C LYS A 61 17.70 -0.80 -0.98
N PHE A 62 16.58 -1.33 -0.48
CA PHE A 62 15.30 -1.23 -1.12
C PHE A 62 14.19 -1.32 -0.06
N ILE A 63 13.08 -0.60 -0.25
CA ILE A 63 11.91 -0.66 0.62
C ILE A 63 10.68 -1.09 -0.18
N ILE A 64 10.04 -2.17 0.28
CA ILE A 64 8.70 -2.56 -0.17
C ILE A 64 7.72 -2.09 0.91
N TYR A 65 6.66 -1.41 0.50
CA TYR A 65 5.67 -0.82 1.42
C TYR A 65 4.26 -1.01 0.88
N ASP A 66 3.25 -0.99 1.75
CA ASP A 66 1.85 -1.04 1.28
C ASP A 66 1.51 0.22 0.47
N SER A 67 0.88 0.06 -0.70
CA SER A 67 0.59 1.16 -1.63
C SER A 67 -0.17 2.33 -1.00
N ILE A 68 -0.98 2.09 0.04
CA ILE A 68 -1.74 3.16 0.71
C ILE A 68 -0.86 4.10 1.54
N LEU A 69 0.43 3.83 1.68
CA LEU A 69 1.42 4.65 2.40
C LEU A 69 2.43 5.29 1.44
N PRO A 70 2.00 6.13 0.47
CA PRO A 70 2.89 6.68 -0.55
C PRO A 70 4.06 7.48 0.03
N TRP A 71 3.90 8.08 1.21
CA TRP A 71 4.95 8.81 1.92
C TRP A 71 6.20 7.97 2.20
N VAL A 72 6.09 6.63 2.23
CA VAL A 72 7.25 5.74 2.44
C VAL A 72 8.24 5.85 1.28
N LEU A 73 7.77 6.04 0.05
CA LEU A 73 8.64 6.23 -1.10
C LEU A 73 9.39 7.57 -1.03
N ASP A 74 8.72 8.63 -0.59
CA ASP A 74 9.35 9.94 -0.43
C ASP A 74 10.41 9.91 0.68
N LEU A 75 10.12 9.22 1.79
CA LEU A 75 11.10 8.95 2.85
C LEU A 75 12.29 8.15 2.32
N ALA A 76 12.05 7.04 1.62
CA ALA A 76 13.10 6.20 1.03
C ALA A 76 14.02 7.04 0.12
N LYS A 77 13.44 7.83 -0.78
CA LYS A 77 14.19 8.70 -1.70
C LYS A 77 15.02 9.75 -0.97
N SER A 78 14.47 10.36 0.09
CA SER A 78 15.21 11.34 0.90
C SER A 78 16.45 10.73 1.58
N LEU A 79 16.44 9.41 1.81
CA LEU A 79 17.55 8.63 2.36
C LEU A 79 18.42 7.97 1.27
N GLY A 80 18.17 8.26 -0.01
CA GLY A 80 18.91 7.70 -1.14
C GLY A 80 18.61 6.21 -1.39
N ILE A 81 17.45 5.74 -0.97
CA ILE A 81 17.00 4.35 -1.10
C ILE A 81 15.88 4.25 -2.14
N GLU A 82 15.92 3.21 -2.96
CA GLU A 82 14.84 2.90 -3.90
C GLU A 82 13.68 2.21 -3.19
N GLY A 83 12.46 2.35 -3.74
CA GLY A 83 11.30 1.69 -3.16
C GLY A 83 10.26 1.34 -4.20
N GLY A 84 9.38 0.42 -3.83
CA GLY A 84 8.27 -0.04 -4.64
C GLY A 84 7.01 -0.27 -3.81
N PRO A 85 5.86 0.32 -4.19
CA PRO A 85 4.59 0.02 -3.55
C PRO A 85 4.17 -1.42 -3.86
N PHE A 86 3.59 -2.06 -2.84
CA PHE A 86 2.93 -3.35 -2.91
C PHE A 86 1.43 -3.14 -2.78
N PHE A 87 0.71 -3.35 -3.87
CA PHE A 87 -0.74 -3.26 -3.93
C PHE A 87 -1.34 -4.53 -3.34
N THR A 88 -1.85 -4.43 -2.10
CA THR A 88 -2.44 -5.55 -1.36
C THR A 88 -3.88 -5.87 -1.78
N GLN A 89 -4.54 -4.91 -2.44
CA GLN A 89 -5.87 -5.07 -3.02
C GLN A 89 -5.81 -5.58 -4.47
N THR A 90 -6.87 -6.22 -4.93
CA THR A 90 -6.94 -6.77 -6.30
C THR A 90 -6.82 -5.66 -7.35
N CYS A 91 -6.36 -6.00 -8.56
CA CYS A 91 -6.27 -5.03 -9.65
C CYS A 91 -7.62 -4.38 -9.98
N ALA A 92 -8.71 -5.14 -9.86
CA ALA A 92 -10.07 -4.62 -10.08
C ALA A 92 -10.43 -3.47 -9.12
N VAL A 93 -10.11 -3.64 -7.82
CA VAL A 93 -10.39 -2.61 -6.81
C VAL A 93 -9.52 -1.38 -7.03
N ASN A 94 -8.24 -1.56 -7.33
CA ASN A 94 -7.33 -0.46 -7.63
C ASN A 94 -7.74 0.30 -8.90
N ALA A 95 -8.20 -0.40 -9.94
CA ALA A 95 -8.74 0.23 -11.15
C ALA A 95 -9.97 1.10 -10.83
N LEU A 96 -10.89 0.62 -9.98
CA LEU A 96 -12.05 1.40 -9.54
C LEU A 96 -11.64 2.68 -8.81
N TYR A 97 -10.71 2.60 -7.85
CA TYR A 97 -10.23 3.80 -7.15
C TYR A 97 -9.52 4.78 -8.09
N TYR A 98 -8.65 4.27 -8.98
CA TYR A 98 -7.96 5.10 -9.97
C TYR A 98 -8.94 5.83 -10.89
N HIS A 99 -9.93 5.13 -11.45
CA HIS A 99 -10.92 5.75 -12.34
C HIS A 99 -11.82 6.77 -11.62
N LYS A 100 -12.13 6.55 -10.33
CA LYS A 100 -12.86 7.53 -9.52
C LYS A 100 -12.01 8.78 -9.28
N LEU A 101 -10.72 8.63 -8.98
CA LEU A 101 -9.79 9.74 -8.79
C LEU A 101 -9.65 10.61 -10.05
N GLN A 102 -9.55 9.97 -11.23
CA GLN A 102 -9.48 10.66 -12.52
C GLN A 102 -10.79 11.36 -12.93
N GLY A 103 -11.87 11.21 -12.13
CA GLY A 103 -13.16 11.82 -12.42
C GLY A 103 -13.86 11.27 -13.67
N GLY A 104 -13.48 10.07 -14.12
CA GLY A 104 -13.97 9.43 -15.35
C GLY A 104 -15.34 8.77 -15.22
N ALA A 105 -15.54 7.68 -15.98
CA ALA A 105 -16.80 6.96 -16.20
C ALA A 105 -17.61 6.60 -14.93
N LEU A 106 -16.94 6.47 -13.77
CA LEU A 106 -17.59 6.21 -12.49
C LEU A 106 -18.56 7.34 -12.06
N LYS A 107 -18.32 8.60 -12.43
CA LYS A 107 -19.26 9.69 -12.13
C LYS A 107 -20.58 9.56 -12.89
N ILE A 108 -20.56 8.99 -14.10
CA ILE A 108 -21.72 8.86 -14.98
C ILE A 108 -22.62 7.68 -14.56
N ALA A 109 -22.08 6.73 -13.78
CA ALA A 109 -22.75 5.49 -13.40
C ALA A 109 -23.19 5.42 -11.93
N MET A 110 -23.26 6.54 -11.20
CA MET A 110 -23.76 6.59 -9.81
C MET A 110 -25.18 7.18 -9.68
N GLU A 111 -25.88 7.42 -10.79
CA GLU A 111 -27.31 7.78 -10.77
C GLU A 111 -28.15 6.50 -10.64
N GLU A 112 -28.76 6.30 -9.46
CA GLU A 112 -29.68 5.28 -8.87
C GLU A 112 -30.07 3.95 -9.59
N LYS A 113 -29.77 3.72 -10.87
CA LYS A 113 -30.01 2.48 -11.63
C LYS A 113 -28.89 2.15 -12.63
N SER A 114 -27.69 2.67 -12.40
CA SER A 114 -26.59 2.52 -13.34
C SER A 114 -25.58 1.47 -12.88
N SER A 115 -25.09 0.70 -13.85
CA SER A 115 -24.00 -0.25 -13.68
C SER A 115 -22.67 0.43 -14.02
N VAL A 116 -21.61 0.08 -13.31
CA VAL A 116 -20.26 0.54 -13.64
C VAL A 116 -19.66 -0.38 -14.70
N SER A 117 -19.24 0.22 -15.81
CA SER A 117 -18.45 -0.47 -16.82
C SER A 117 -17.10 0.23 -16.93
N LEU A 118 -16.03 -0.54 -16.68
CA LEU A 118 -14.67 -0.12 -16.94
C LEU A 118 -14.09 -0.97 -18.08
N PRO A 119 -13.18 -0.44 -18.91
CA PRO A 119 -12.68 -1.14 -20.09
C PRO A 119 -12.01 -2.51 -19.83
N SER A 120 -11.67 -2.81 -18.58
CA SER A 120 -10.94 -4.01 -18.16
C SER A 120 -11.65 -4.80 -17.06
N LEU A 121 -12.92 -4.50 -16.78
CA LEU A 121 -13.72 -5.22 -15.78
C LEU A 121 -15.06 -5.64 -16.35
N PRO A 122 -15.65 -6.75 -15.86
CA PRO A 122 -17.04 -7.05 -16.15
C PRO A 122 -17.93 -5.89 -15.69
N GLN A 123 -19.13 -5.82 -16.24
CA GLN A 123 -20.14 -4.87 -15.76
C GLN A 123 -20.45 -5.16 -14.29
N LEU A 124 -20.29 -4.16 -13.43
CA LEU A 124 -20.51 -4.25 -11.99
C LEU A 124 -21.78 -3.51 -11.61
N GLU A 125 -22.56 -4.08 -10.68
CA GLU A 125 -23.63 -3.35 -10.02
C GLU A 125 -23.08 -2.44 -8.91
N LEU A 126 -23.86 -1.45 -8.47
CA LEU A 126 -23.43 -0.54 -7.39
C LEU A 126 -23.09 -1.26 -6.09
N ASN A 127 -23.75 -2.39 -5.83
CA ASN A 127 -23.51 -3.23 -4.64
C ASN A 127 -22.24 -4.08 -4.74
N ASP A 128 -21.70 -4.27 -5.94
CA ASP A 128 -20.44 -4.99 -6.16
C ASP A 128 -19.21 -4.08 -5.94
N LEU A 129 -19.43 -2.77 -5.82
CA LEU A 129 -18.36 -1.80 -5.65
C LEU A 129 -17.82 -1.80 -4.21
N PRO A 130 -16.49 -1.64 -4.03
CA PRO A 130 -15.91 -1.38 -2.72
C PRO A 130 -16.58 -0.19 -2.04
N SER A 131 -16.83 -0.28 -0.73
CA SER A 131 -17.57 0.75 0.02
C SER A 131 -16.98 2.15 -0.12
N LEU A 132 -15.65 2.26 -0.17
CA LEU A 132 -14.94 3.54 -0.31
C LEU A 132 -15.04 4.14 -1.72
N VAL A 133 -15.61 3.42 -2.70
CA VAL A 133 -16.04 4.01 -3.99
C VAL A 133 -17.29 4.88 -3.78
N HIS A 134 -18.11 4.62 -2.77
CA HIS A 134 -19.30 5.44 -2.48
C HIS A 134 -18.99 6.71 -1.68
N GLY A 135 -17.85 6.76 -0.99
CA GLY A 135 -17.40 7.92 -0.23
C GLY A 135 -16.60 7.54 1.03
N PRO A 136 -16.17 8.53 1.83
CA PRO A 136 -15.35 8.28 3.03
C PRO A 136 -16.11 7.56 4.15
N GLY A 137 -17.43 7.65 4.19
CA GLY A 137 -18.24 7.03 5.24
C GLY A 137 -17.77 7.44 6.65
N SER A 138 -17.54 6.46 7.52
CA SER A 138 -17.01 6.65 8.87
C SER A 138 -15.47 6.62 8.96
N TYR A 139 -14.76 6.54 7.83
CA TYR A 139 -13.31 6.35 7.79
C TYR A 139 -12.63 7.36 6.85
N PRO A 140 -12.74 8.68 7.11
CA PRO A 140 -12.17 9.71 6.23
C PRO A 140 -10.65 9.60 6.10
N GLY A 141 -9.92 9.30 7.19
CA GLY A 141 -8.46 9.12 7.10
C GLY A 141 -8.05 7.93 6.22
N VAL A 142 -8.75 6.80 6.33
CA VAL A 142 -8.49 5.61 5.49
C VAL A 142 -8.82 5.90 4.02
N TYR A 143 -9.91 6.63 3.78
CA TYR A 143 -10.28 7.08 2.45
C TYR A 143 -9.14 7.89 1.83
N ASP A 144 -8.62 8.88 2.53
CA ASP A 144 -7.53 9.72 2.02
C ASP A 144 -6.27 8.90 1.72
N LEU A 145 -5.89 7.95 2.58
CA LEU A 145 -4.76 7.05 2.34
C LEU A 145 -4.95 6.23 1.06
N ILE A 146 -6.12 5.60 0.87
CA ILE A 146 -6.39 4.79 -0.33
C ILE A 146 -6.34 5.64 -1.59
N TYR A 147 -6.95 6.83 -1.61
CA TYR A 147 -6.92 7.66 -2.82
C TYR A 147 -5.57 8.34 -3.05
N SER A 148 -4.70 8.40 -2.03
CA SER A 148 -3.32 8.87 -2.17
C SER A 148 -2.37 7.82 -2.76
N GLN A 149 -2.76 6.53 -2.84
CA GLN A 149 -1.88 5.42 -3.20
C GLN A 149 -1.25 5.52 -4.61
N PHE A 150 -1.81 6.36 -5.49
CA PHE A 150 -1.31 6.59 -6.85
C PHE A 150 -0.50 7.89 -6.99
N SER A 151 -0.36 8.68 -5.91
CA SER A 151 0.17 10.06 -5.96
C SER A 151 1.63 10.16 -6.42
N ASN A 152 2.45 9.15 -6.12
CA ASN A 152 3.88 9.14 -6.47
C ASN A 152 4.30 7.85 -7.19
N ILE A 153 3.34 7.14 -7.81
CA ILE A 153 3.57 5.86 -8.48
C ILE A 153 4.58 5.96 -9.62
N ASP A 154 4.59 7.08 -10.36
CA ASP A 154 5.54 7.35 -11.46
C ASP A 154 6.99 7.49 -10.96
N GLY A 155 7.16 7.68 -9.65
CA GLY A 155 8.45 7.79 -9.01
C GLY A 155 8.99 6.46 -8.49
N ALA A 156 8.22 5.37 -8.49
CA ALA A 156 8.65 4.08 -7.97
C ALA A 156 9.51 3.34 -8.99
N SER A 157 10.56 2.66 -8.54
CA SER A 157 11.35 1.82 -9.43
C SER A 157 10.52 0.62 -9.90
N TRP A 158 9.84 -0.03 -8.95
CA TRP A 158 9.08 -1.27 -9.17
C TRP A 158 7.65 -1.13 -8.65
N LEU A 159 6.69 -1.74 -9.35
CA LEU A 159 5.31 -1.87 -8.88
C LEU A 159 5.02 -3.34 -8.61
N LEU A 160 4.69 -3.67 -7.36
CA LEU A 160 4.38 -5.03 -6.95
C LEU A 160 2.87 -5.14 -6.73
N TRP A 161 2.26 -6.16 -7.30
CA TRP A 161 0.81 -6.36 -7.21
C TRP A 161 0.51 -7.74 -6.63
N ASN A 162 -0.41 -7.78 -5.67
CA ASN A 162 -0.90 -9.04 -5.11
C ASN A 162 -2.01 -9.62 -6.01
N THR A 163 -1.61 -10.21 -7.13
CA THR A 163 -2.52 -10.76 -8.14
C THR A 163 -2.06 -12.13 -8.61
N PHE A 164 -3.00 -12.89 -9.14
CA PHE A 164 -2.74 -14.15 -9.83
C PHE A 164 -3.01 -13.93 -11.32
N ASP A 165 -2.01 -14.22 -12.16
CA ASP A 165 -2.05 -14.00 -13.63
C ASP A 165 -3.30 -14.60 -14.30
N GLU A 166 -3.81 -15.72 -13.80
CA GLU A 166 -4.91 -16.50 -14.40
C GLU A 166 -6.29 -15.85 -14.23
N LEU A 167 -6.42 -14.82 -13.37
CA LEU A 167 -7.68 -14.10 -13.15
C LEU A 167 -7.71 -12.71 -13.83
N GLU A 168 -6.64 -12.30 -14.51
CA GLU A 168 -6.43 -10.89 -14.91
C GLU A 168 -5.98 -10.67 -16.36
N ASP A 169 -6.15 -11.65 -17.24
CA ASP A 169 -5.73 -11.54 -18.64
C ASP A 169 -6.33 -10.33 -19.38
N GLU A 170 -7.55 -9.90 -19.03
CA GLU A 170 -8.14 -8.68 -19.61
C GLU A 170 -7.49 -7.38 -19.11
N VAL A 171 -7.01 -7.34 -17.86
CA VAL A 171 -6.47 -6.14 -17.20
C VAL A 171 -5.03 -5.86 -17.63
N ARG A 172 -4.21 -6.91 -17.78
CA ARG A 172 -2.78 -6.80 -18.13
C ARG A 172 -2.52 -6.22 -19.54
N SER A 173 -3.46 -6.39 -20.47
CA SER A 173 -3.27 -6.02 -21.88
C SER A 173 -3.08 -4.52 -22.15
N ARG A 174 -3.24 -3.65 -21.14
CA ARG A 174 -3.32 -2.18 -21.35
C ARG A 174 -2.46 -1.31 -20.43
N PHE A 175 -1.66 -1.87 -19.53
CA PHE A 175 -0.60 -1.09 -18.89
C PHE A 175 0.58 -0.96 -19.85
N PRO A 176 1.14 0.25 -20.07
CA PRO A 176 2.30 0.41 -20.93
C PRO A 176 3.45 -0.44 -20.36
N LYS A 177 4.00 -1.32 -21.20
CA LYS A 177 5.23 -2.04 -20.88
C LYS A 177 6.37 -1.02 -20.78
N SER A 178 7.16 -1.13 -19.72
CA SER A 178 8.41 -0.39 -19.57
C SER A 178 9.43 -0.72 -20.64
#